data_AF-A0A7J0FUA9-F1
#
_entry.id   AF-A0A7J0FUA9-F1
#
_cell.length_a   1.000
_cell.length_b   1.000
_cell.length_c   1.000
_cell.angle_alpha   90.00
_cell.angle_beta   90.00
_cell.angle_gamma   90.00
#
_symmetry.space_group_name_H-M   'P 1'
#
loop_
_entity.id
_entity.type
_entity.pdbx_description
1 polymer ?
#
loop_
_entity_poly.entity_id
_entity_poly.type
_entity_poly.pdbx_seq_one_letter_code
_entity_poly.pdbx_strand_id
1 'polypeptide(L)'
;MEPVEKCLRDAKMDKSSVHDVVLVGGSTRIPKVQQLLQDFFNGKELCKSINPDEAVAYGAAVQAAILSGEGNEKVYEGERTRTRDNNLLGKFELSGIPPAPRGVPQITVCFDIDANGILNVSAEDKTTGQKNKITITNDKGRLSKDEIEKMVQEAEKYKSEDEEHKKKVEAKNALENYAYNMRNTIKDEKIGEKLQPADKKKIEDAIEQAIQWLDSNQLAEADEFEDKMKELESICNPIIAKMYQGAGGDMGAGAMDDDSPPPSGSAAGPKIEEVD
;
A
#
# COMPACT_ATOMS: atom_id res chain seq x y z
N MET A 1 -8.77 15.11 34.48
CA MET A 1 -8.51 13.83 35.19
C MET A 1 -9.78 13.21 35.80
N GLU A 2 -10.97 13.68 35.43
CA GLU A 2 -12.25 13.26 36.01
C GLU A 2 -12.51 11.74 35.99
N PRO A 3 -12.17 10.97 34.94
CA PRO A 3 -12.34 9.52 34.97
C PRO A 3 -11.51 8.82 36.06
N VAL A 4 -10.27 9.29 36.29
CA VAL A 4 -9.37 8.72 37.31
C VAL A 4 -9.89 8.99 38.72
N GLU A 5 -10.40 10.20 38.97
CA GLU A 5 -11.04 10.54 40.25
C GLU A 5 -12.29 9.70 40.51
N LYS A 6 -13.09 9.45 39.46
CA LYS A 6 -14.27 8.58 39.57
C LYS A 6 -13.86 7.15 39.93
N CYS A 7 -12.86 6.58 39.25
CA CYS A 7 -12.37 5.24 39.56
C CYS A 7 -11.86 5.11 41.01
N LEU A 8 -11.12 6.11 41.52
CA LEU A 8 -10.66 6.11 42.92
C LEU A 8 -11.82 6.18 43.91
N ARG A 9 -12.84 7.00 43.64
CA ARG A 9 -14.07 7.07 44.46
C ARG A 9 -14.83 5.74 44.46
N ASP A 10 -15.00 5.13 43.29
CA ASP A 10 -15.71 3.85 43.16
C ASP A 10 -14.95 2.72 43.88
N ALA A 11 -13.62 2.74 43.82
CA ALA A 11 -12.75 1.82 44.56
C ALA A 11 -12.67 2.13 46.07
N LYS A 12 -13.20 3.29 46.52
CA LYS A 12 -13.06 3.82 47.89
C LYS A 12 -11.59 3.93 48.33
N MET A 13 -10.72 4.29 47.40
CA MET A 13 -9.28 4.39 47.61
C MET A 13 -8.83 5.85 47.55
N ASP A 14 -7.91 6.22 48.44
CA ASP A 14 -7.25 7.52 48.36
C ASP A 14 -6.13 7.50 47.30
N LYS A 15 -5.86 8.62 46.64
CA LYS A 15 -4.78 8.74 45.65
C LYS A 15 -3.40 8.34 46.20
N SER A 16 -3.15 8.56 47.49
CA SER A 16 -1.90 8.18 48.16
C SER A 16 -1.72 6.67 48.31
N SER A 17 -2.82 5.90 48.27
CA SER A 17 -2.81 4.43 48.37
C SER A 17 -2.44 3.72 47.06
N VAL A 18 -2.35 4.46 45.96
CA VAL A 18 -1.87 3.93 44.69
C VAL A 18 -0.36 3.82 44.76
N HIS A 19 0.18 2.61 44.65
CA HIS A 19 1.61 2.33 44.76
C HIS A 19 2.33 2.67 43.45
N ASP A 20 1.80 2.18 42.33
CA ASP A 20 2.38 2.33 41.01
C ASP A 20 1.35 2.88 40.02
N VAL A 21 1.83 3.66 39.06
CA VAL A 21 1.02 4.17 37.94
C VAL A 21 1.62 3.62 36.65
N VAL A 22 0.93 2.66 36.04
CA VAL A 22 1.37 2.01 34.79
C VAL A 22 0.69 2.67 33.60
N LEU A 23 1.48 2.98 32.57
CA LEU A 23 0.99 3.56 31.32
C LEU A 23 0.84 2.48 30.25
N VAL A 24 -0.33 2.42 29.63
CA VAL A 24 -0.65 1.43 28.58
C VAL A 24 -1.34 2.16 27.42
N GLY A 25 -0.96 1.81 26.19
CA GLY A 25 -1.43 2.43 24.94
C GLY A 25 -0.52 3.57 24.45
N GLY A 26 -0.27 3.63 23.14
CA GLY A 26 0.69 4.56 22.52
C GLY A 26 0.42 6.06 22.79
N SER A 27 -0.83 6.46 23.02
CA SER A 27 -1.18 7.85 23.38
C SER A 27 -0.62 8.30 24.74
N THR A 28 -0.26 7.37 25.62
CA THR A 28 0.39 7.67 26.91
C THR A 28 1.85 8.08 26.78
N ARG A 29 2.43 7.98 25.57
CA ARG A 29 3.78 8.48 25.26
C ARG A 29 3.84 10.01 25.20
N ILE A 30 2.70 10.69 25.13
CA ILE A 30 2.62 12.15 25.06
C ILE A 30 3.13 12.76 26.39
N PRO A 31 4.19 13.59 26.38
CA PRO A 31 4.78 14.13 27.61
C PRO A 31 3.79 14.91 28.48
N LYS A 32 2.84 15.61 27.84
CA LYS A 32 1.81 16.36 28.56
C LYS A 32 0.84 15.47 29.33
N VAL A 33 0.51 14.29 28.79
CA VAL A 33 -0.35 13.30 29.45
C VAL A 33 0.37 12.71 30.66
N GLN A 34 1.65 12.40 30.53
CA GLN A 34 2.49 11.91 31.63
C GLN A 34 2.60 12.95 32.75
N GLN A 35 2.85 14.21 32.41
CA GLN A 35 2.93 15.29 33.38
C GLN A 35 1.62 15.46 34.16
N LEU A 36 0.47 15.47 33.46
CA LEU A 36 -0.84 15.59 34.12
C LEU A 36 -1.12 14.43 35.09
N LEU A 37 -0.68 13.22 34.76
CA LEU A 37 -0.80 12.05 35.64
C LEU A 37 0.14 12.15 36.85
N GLN A 38 1.39 12.59 36.65
CA GLN A 38 2.33 12.82 37.74
C GLN A 38 1.79 13.87 38.71
N ASP A 39 1.35 15.02 38.20
CA ASP A 39 0.77 16.09 39.01
C ASP A 39 -0.45 15.60 39.80
N PHE A 40 -1.31 14.81 39.15
CA PHE A 40 -2.50 14.23 39.78
C PHE A 40 -2.17 13.27 40.93
N PHE A 41 -1.14 12.44 40.77
CA PHE A 41 -0.64 11.53 41.80
C PHE A 41 0.47 12.14 42.69
N ASN A 42 0.45 13.47 42.87
CA ASN A 42 1.36 14.23 43.74
C ASN A 42 2.86 14.06 43.42
N GLY A 43 3.22 14.04 42.14
CA GLY A 43 4.60 13.92 41.66
C GLY A 43 5.16 12.50 41.65
N LYS A 44 4.31 11.47 41.83
CA LYS A 44 4.72 10.07 41.80
C LYS A 44 5.32 9.69 40.44
N GLU A 45 6.44 8.96 40.46
CA GLU A 45 7.06 8.46 39.23
C GLU A 45 6.15 7.45 38.51
N LEU A 46 6.08 7.58 37.19
CA LEU A 46 5.30 6.67 36.35
C LEU A 46 6.15 5.45 36.01
N CYS A 47 5.52 4.28 36.02
CA CYS A 47 6.19 3.03 35.67
C CYS A 47 6.51 3.00 34.17
N LYS A 48 7.80 2.93 33.84
CA LYS A 48 8.32 2.91 32.46
C LYS A 48 8.93 1.55 32.07
N SER A 49 8.94 0.58 32.98
CA SER A 49 9.50 -0.75 32.73
C SER A 49 8.59 -1.64 31.88
N ILE A 50 7.37 -1.18 31.59
CA ILE A 50 6.36 -1.91 30.82
C ILE A 50 6.24 -1.28 29.43
N ASN A 51 6.28 -2.10 28.39
CA ASN A 51 6.03 -1.65 27.02
C ASN A 51 4.52 -1.33 26.85
N PRO A 52 4.15 -0.07 26.61
CA PRO A 52 2.74 0.34 26.58
C PRO A 52 1.95 -0.27 25.42
N ASP A 53 2.62 -0.71 24.34
CA ASP A 53 1.96 -1.25 23.16
C ASP A 53 1.74 -2.77 23.24
N GLU A 54 2.53 -3.46 24.07
CA GLU A 54 2.51 -4.94 24.17
C GLU A 54 1.91 -5.45 25.48
N ALA A 55 1.83 -4.60 26.52
CA ALA A 55 1.37 -5.00 27.86
C ALA A 55 -0.03 -5.65 27.87
N VAL A 56 -0.94 -5.17 27.03
CA VAL A 56 -2.30 -5.72 26.92
C VAL A 56 -2.26 -7.12 26.33
N ALA A 57 -1.47 -7.33 25.26
CA ALA A 57 -1.34 -8.62 24.59
C ALA A 57 -0.69 -9.66 25.52
N TYR A 58 0.37 -9.28 26.26
CA TYR A 58 0.99 -10.15 27.27
C TYR A 58 0.00 -10.52 28.38
N GLY A 59 -0.75 -9.56 28.91
CA GLY A 59 -1.76 -9.80 29.94
C GLY A 59 -2.88 -10.74 29.47
N ALA A 60 -3.33 -10.57 28.22
CA ALA A 60 -4.31 -11.45 27.60
C ALA A 60 -3.78 -12.88 27.41
N ALA A 61 -2.53 -13.04 26.97
CA ALA A 61 -1.89 -14.34 26.81
C ALA A 61 -1.72 -15.08 28.15
N VAL A 62 -1.31 -14.37 29.21
CA VAL A 62 -1.21 -14.94 30.56
C VAL A 62 -2.58 -15.31 31.10
N GLN A 63 -3.61 -14.49 30.88
CA GLN A 63 -4.97 -14.78 31.30
C GLN A 63 -5.55 -15.99 30.55
N ALA A 64 -5.26 -16.13 29.26
CA ALA A 64 -5.64 -17.29 28.46
C ALA A 64 -4.98 -18.59 28.95
N ALA A 65 -3.73 -18.51 29.42
CA ALA A 65 -3.01 -19.63 30.03
C ALA A 65 -3.55 -20.02 31.43
N ILE A 66 -4.16 -19.07 32.16
CA ILE A 66 -4.79 -19.32 33.46
C ILE A 66 -6.20 -19.89 33.29
N LEU A 67 -6.94 -19.44 32.28
CA LEU A 67 -8.31 -19.85 32.01
C LEU A 67 -8.43 -21.18 31.23
N SER A 68 -7.32 -21.86 30.95
CA SER A 68 -7.28 -23.12 30.19
C SER A 68 -7.85 -24.34 30.95
N GLY A 69 -8.69 -24.12 31.96
CA GLY A 69 -9.37 -25.15 32.75
C GLY A 69 -10.89 -25.00 32.70
N GLU A 70 -11.54 -25.98 32.05
CA GLU A 70 -12.99 -26.32 32.03
C GLU A 70 -13.93 -25.62 31.02
N GLY A 71 -14.15 -26.31 29.89
CA GLY A 71 -15.41 -27.03 29.64
C GLY A 71 -16.65 -26.26 29.14
N ASN A 72 -16.85 -26.33 27.82
CA ASN A 72 -18.05 -25.98 27.02
C ASN A 72 -18.17 -24.50 26.64
N GLU A 73 -17.46 -24.13 25.57
CA GLU A 73 -17.16 -22.74 25.25
C GLU A 73 -17.96 -22.21 24.06
N LYS A 74 -18.78 -21.20 24.38
CA LYS A 74 -19.23 -20.21 23.40
C LYS A 74 -18.12 -19.17 23.32
N VAL A 75 -17.62 -18.91 22.12
CA VAL A 75 -16.56 -17.93 21.88
C VAL A 75 -17.20 -16.56 21.67
N TYR A 76 -16.78 -15.56 22.43
CA TYR A 76 -17.29 -14.20 22.33
C TYR A 76 -16.15 -13.20 22.11
N GLU A 77 -16.41 -12.14 21.36
CA GLU A 77 -15.54 -10.96 21.25
C GLU A 77 -16.21 -9.74 21.89
N GLY A 78 -15.45 -8.96 22.65
CA GLY A 78 -15.90 -7.69 23.20
C GLY A 78 -15.32 -7.37 24.58
N GLU A 79 -15.36 -6.08 24.92
CA GLU A 79 -14.72 -5.52 26.14
C GLU A 79 -15.66 -5.49 27.36
N ARG A 80 -16.90 -6.00 27.22
CA ARG A 80 -17.89 -5.92 28.31
C ARG A 80 -17.66 -7.02 29.33
N THR A 81 -17.98 -6.71 30.60
CA THR A 81 -17.73 -7.59 31.75
C THR A 81 -18.60 -8.84 31.80
N ARG A 82 -19.68 -8.90 31.02
CA ARG A 82 -20.61 -10.04 30.98
C ARG A 82 -20.60 -10.66 29.59
N THR A 83 -20.38 -11.97 29.52
CA THR A 83 -20.31 -12.74 28.25
C THR A 83 -21.57 -12.59 27.38
N ARG A 84 -22.75 -12.47 27.99
CA ARG A 84 -24.02 -12.21 27.27
C ARG A 84 -24.11 -10.85 26.58
N ASP A 85 -23.29 -9.89 27.00
CA ASP A 85 -23.31 -8.52 26.49
C ASP A 85 -22.22 -8.30 25.43
N ASN A 86 -21.42 -9.33 25.12
CA ASN A 86 -20.38 -9.39 24.08
C ASN A 86 -20.89 -10.07 22.79
N ASN A 87 -20.19 -9.90 21.67
CA ASN A 87 -20.58 -10.48 20.38
C ASN A 87 -20.23 -11.97 20.33
N LEU A 88 -21.19 -12.82 20.00
CA LEU A 88 -20.95 -14.27 19.86
C LEU A 88 -20.25 -14.55 18.54
N LEU A 89 -19.02 -15.03 18.61
CA LEU A 89 -18.24 -15.44 17.44
C LEU A 89 -18.62 -16.84 16.96
N GLY A 90 -18.97 -17.75 17.87
CA GLY A 90 -19.36 -19.10 17.48
C GLY A 90 -19.53 -20.04 18.67
N LYS A 91 -19.99 -21.25 18.37
CA LYS A 91 -20.09 -22.36 19.34
C LYS A 91 -19.18 -23.49 18.88
N PHE A 92 -18.32 -23.95 19.77
CA PHE A 92 -17.44 -25.08 19.53
C PHE A 92 -18.04 -26.33 20.18
N GLU A 93 -18.27 -27.40 19.40
CA GLU A 93 -18.69 -28.70 19.92
C GLU A 93 -17.62 -29.74 19.61
N LEU A 94 -17.02 -30.30 20.65
CA LEU A 94 -16.09 -31.41 20.53
C LEU A 94 -16.86 -32.72 20.63
N SER A 95 -16.96 -33.44 19.52
CA SER A 95 -17.62 -34.75 19.45
C SER A 95 -16.61 -35.87 19.26
N GLY A 96 -16.99 -37.11 19.61
CA GLY A 96 -16.17 -38.31 19.37
C GLY A 96 -15.28 -38.77 20.52
N ILE A 97 -15.38 -38.18 21.71
CA ILE A 97 -14.56 -38.58 22.88
C ILE A 97 -15.12 -39.90 23.46
N PRO A 98 -14.29 -40.96 23.60
CA PRO A 98 -14.71 -42.21 24.21
C PRO A 98 -15.04 -42.04 25.70
N PRO A 99 -16.05 -42.75 26.26
CA PRO A 99 -16.41 -42.64 27.67
C PRO A 99 -15.24 -43.03 28.58
N ALA A 100 -14.81 -42.10 29.43
CA ALA A 100 -13.76 -42.32 30.42
C ALA A 100 -14.20 -41.83 31.81
N PRO A 101 -13.60 -42.34 32.90
CA PRO A 101 -13.87 -41.87 34.25
C PRO A 101 -13.61 -40.35 34.38
N ARG A 102 -14.38 -39.67 35.25
CA ARG A 102 -14.24 -38.21 35.45
C ARG A 102 -12.80 -37.87 35.84
N GLY A 103 -12.21 -36.89 35.16
CA GLY A 103 -10.84 -36.42 35.39
C GLY A 103 -9.75 -37.13 34.57
N VAL A 104 -10.10 -38.16 33.78
CA VAL A 104 -9.14 -38.89 32.93
C VAL A 104 -8.93 -38.26 31.55
N PRO A 105 -9.97 -37.78 30.82
CA PRO A 105 -9.76 -37.09 29.54
C PRO A 105 -8.96 -35.80 29.73
N GLN A 106 -7.89 -35.65 28.94
CA GLN A 106 -7.08 -34.43 28.91
C GLN A 106 -7.26 -33.72 27.58
N ILE A 107 -8.25 -32.84 27.50
CA ILE A 107 -8.52 -32.05 26.31
C ILE A 107 -7.70 -30.75 26.40
N THR A 108 -6.90 -30.48 25.38
CA THR A 108 -6.18 -29.22 25.22
C THR A 108 -6.84 -28.44 24.10
N VAL A 109 -7.37 -27.24 24.42
CA VAL A 109 -7.91 -26.32 23.43
C VAL A 109 -6.88 -25.21 23.20
N CYS A 110 -6.53 -24.97 21.94
CA CYS A 110 -5.61 -23.94 21.51
C CYS A 110 -6.39 -22.89 20.72
N PHE A 111 -6.29 -21.64 21.18
CA PHE A 111 -6.77 -20.45 20.49
C PHE A 111 -5.56 -19.76 19.87
N ASP A 112 -5.54 -19.69 18.56
CA ASP A 112 -4.46 -19.11 17.77
C ASP A 112 -5.02 -17.93 16.98
N ILE A 113 -4.36 -16.78 17.05
CA ILE A 113 -4.72 -15.59 16.28
C ILE A 113 -3.57 -15.34 15.32
N ASP A 114 -3.85 -15.43 14.01
CA ASP A 114 -2.84 -15.19 13.00
C ASP A 114 -2.57 -13.68 12.79
N ALA A 115 -1.55 -13.36 11.99
CA ALA A 115 -1.18 -11.98 11.66
C ALA A 115 -2.32 -11.20 10.97
N ASN A 116 -3.35 -11.89 10.46
CA ASN A 116 -4.52 -11.29 9.83
C ASN A 116 -5.68 -11.09 10.83
N GLY A 117 -5.47 -11.39 12.11
CA GLY A 117 -6.50 -11.30 13.15
C GLY A 117 -7.62 -12.34 12.98
N ILE A 118 -7.34 -13.49 12.34
CA ILE A 118 -8.28 -14.61 12.24
C ILE A 118 -8.05 -15.54 13.43
N LEU A 119 -9.14 -15.85 14.17
CA LEU A 119 -9.10 -16.77 15.30
C LEU A 119 -9.26 -18.21 14.81
N ASN A 120 -8.19 -18.99 14.95
CA ASN A 120 -8.17 -20.43 14.78
C ASN A 120 -8.37 -21.13 16.13
N VAL A 121 -9.39 -21.96 16.24
CA VAL A 121 -9.64 -22.77 17.44
C VAL A 121 -9.35 -24.22 17.10
N SER A 122 -8.46 -24.86 17.85
CA SER A 122 -8.21 -26.30 17.72
C SER A 122 -8.32 -26.97 19.07
N ALA A 123 -8.85 -28.19 19.11
CA ALA A 123 -8.89 -29.01 20.30
C ALA A 123 -8.23 -30.36 20.02
N GLU A 124 -7.40 -30.80 20.95
CA GLU A 124 -6.70 -32.07 20.91
C GLU A 124 -6.93 -32.82 22.23
N ASP A 125 -7.44 -34.05 22.14
CA ASP A 125 -7.45 -34.96 23.27
C ASP A 125 -6.08 -35.64 23.38
N LYS A 126 -5.33 -35.32 24.44
CA LYS A 126 -3.99 -35.87 24.69
C LYS A 126 -3.98 -37.38 24.98
N THR A 127 -5.12 -37.96 25.35
CA THR A 127 -5.21 -39.40 25.64
C THR A 127 -5.43 -40.23 24.39
N THR A 128 -6.15 -39.69 23.40
CA THR A 128 -6.47 -40.39 22.14
C THR A 128 -5.68 -39.89 20.94
N GLY A 129 -5.06 -38.70 21.04
CA GLY A 129 -4.40 -38.00 19.93
C GLY A 129 -5.37 -37.39 18.91
N GLN A 130 -6.68 -37.46 19.16
CA GLN A 130 -7.70 -36.96 18.24
C GLN A 130 -7.73 -35.43 18.25
N LYS A 131 -7.67 -34.82 17.06
CA LYS A 131 -7.69 -33.36 16.88
C LYS A 131 -8.90 -32.93 16.07
N ASN A 132 -9.56 -31.85 16.49
CA ASN A 132 -10.59 -31.16 15.72
C ASN A 132 -10.22 -29.68 15.62
N LYS A 133 -10.24 -29.12 14.41
CA LYS A 133 -9.93 -27.71 14.13
C LYS A 133 -11.16 -27.02 13.56
N ILE A 134 -11.49 -25.84 14.09
CA ILE A 134 -12.48 -24.93 13.56
C ILE A 134 -11.79 -23.58 13.34
N THR A 135 -11.85 -23.06 12.12
CA THR A 135 -11.44 -21.68 11.84
C THR A 135 -12.67 -20.80 12.01
N ILE A 136 -12.63 -19.89 12.98
CA ILE A 136 -13.70 -18.93 13.21
C ILE A 136 -13.33 -17.64 12.46
N THR A 137 -13.91 -17.47 11.27
CA THR A 137 -13.79 -16.22 10.53
C THR A 137 -14.77 -15.21 11.12
N ASN A 138 -14.28 -14.01 11.44
CA ASN A 138 -15.16 -12.92 11.83
C ASN A 138 -15.90 -12.41 10.58
N ASP A 139 -17.10 -12.94 10.34
CA ASP A 139 -17.93 -12.62 9.17
C ASP A 139 -18.68 -11.29 9.33
N LYS A 140 -18.68 -10.66 10.51
CA LYS A 140 -19.35 -9.36 10.72
C LYS A 140 -18.39 -8.20 10.51
N GLY A 141 -18.44 -7.62 9.31
CA GLY A 141 -17.68 -6.42 8.94
C GLY A 141 -16.48 -6.70 8.04
N ARG A 142 -16.22 -7.98 7.71
CA ARG A 142 -15.37 -8.34 6.58
C ARG A 142 -16.22 -8.43 5.33
N LEU A 143 -15.69 -7.93 4.22
CA LEU A 143 -16.27 -8.09 2.90
C LEU A 143 -16.46 -9.58 2.65
N SER A 144 -17.65 -9.96 2.23
CA SER A 144 -17.94 -11.29 1.73
C SER A 144 -17.00 -11.62 0.56
N LYS A 145 -16.82 -12.91 0.26
CA LYS A 145 -16.02 -13.33 -0.90
C LYS A 145 -16.47 -12.63 -2.19
N ASP A 146 -17.78 -12.50 -2.36
CA ASP A 146 -18.40 -11.82 -3.51
C ASP A 146 -18.05 -10.32 -3.53
N GLU A 147 -18.01 -9.64 -2.38
CA GLU A 147 -17.59 -8.24 -2.30
C GLU A 147 -16.09 -8.06 -2.54
N ILE A 148 -15.25 -9.00 -2.07
CA ILE A 148 -13.82 -9.00 -2.36
C ILE A 148 -13.60 -9.18 -3.86
N GLU A 149 -14.25 -10.16 -4.49
CA GLU A 149 -14.18 -10.39 -5.94
C GLU A 149 -14.64 -9.16 -6.72
N LYS A 150 -15.72 -8.51 -6.29
CA LYS A 150 -16.20 -7.28 -6.90
C LYS A 150 -15.17 -6.14 -6.78
N MET A 151 -14.55 -5.97 -5.62
CA MET A 151 -13.51 -4.96 -5.43
C MET A 151 -12.27 -5.24 -6.27
N VAL A 152 -11.88 -6.51 -6.43
CA VAL A 152 -10.76 -6.88 -7.32
C VAL A 152 -11.09 -6.56 -8.76
N GLN A 153 -12.30 -6.90 -9.23
CA GLN A 153 -12.75 -6.55 -10.58
C GLN A 153 -12.83 -5.03 -10.81
N GLU A 154 -13.33 -4.28 -9.84
CA GLU A 154 -13.37 -2.82 -9.88
C GLU A 154 -11.94 -2.24 -9.93
N ALA A 155 -11.01 -2.77 -9.12
CA ALA A 155 -9.62 -2.36 -9.12
C ALA A 155 -8.91 -2.66 -10.45
N GLU A 156 -9.14 -3.83 -11.05
CA GLU A 156 -8.60 -4.19 -12.37
C GLU A 156 -9.17 -3.29 -13.47
N LYS A 157 -10.48 -2.99 -13.41
CA LYS A 157 -11.12 -2.05 -14.32
C LYS A 157 -10.49 -0.66 -14.19
N TYR A 158 -10.35 -0.13 -12.99
CA TYR A 158 -9.74 1.18 -12.77
C TYR A 158 -8.28 1.22 -13.21
N LYS A 159 -7.51 0.15 -12.97
CA LYS A 159 -6.16 0.03 -13.50
C LYS A 159 -6.13 0.14 -15.03
N SER A 160 -7.05 -0.54 -15.73
CA SER A 160 -7.15 -0.45 -17.19
C SER A 160 -7.54 0.96 -17.66
N GLU A 161 -8.53 1.59 -17.02
CA GLU A 161 -8.94 2.97 -17.32
C GLU A 161 -7.79 3.96 -17.08
N ASP A 162 -7.04 3.81 -15.98
CA ASP A 162 -5.87 4.63 -15.65
C ASP A 162 -4.73 4.44 -16.68
N GLU A 163 -4.50 3.21 -17.15
CA GLU A 163 -3.50 2.92 -18.20
C GLU A 163 -3.90 3.54 -19.55
N GLU A 164 -5.17 3.49 -19.93
CA GLU A 164 -5.68 4.15 -21.14
C GLU A 164 -5.59 5.67 -21.04
N HIS A 165 -6.00 6.24 -19.91
CA HIS A 165 -5.84 7.66 -19.63
C HIS A 165 -4.38 8.10 -19.66
N LYS A 166 -3.47 7.29 -19.10
CA LYS A 166 -2.03 7.54 -19.15
C LYS A 166 -1.53 7.58 -20.59
N LYS A 167 -1.86 6.59 -21.42
CA LYS A 167 -1.48 6.56 -22.85
C LYS A 167 -1.99 7.79 -23.59
N LYS A 168 -3.24 8.18 -23.36
CA LYS A 168 -3.85 9.38 -23.95
C LYS A 168 -3.10 10.65 -23.57
N VAL A 169 -2.74 10.82 -22.29
CA VAL A 169 -1.96 11.98 -21.83
C VAL A 169 -0.54 11.96 -22.40
N GLU A 170 0.11 10.81 -22.46
CA GLU A 170 1.45 10.65 -23.06
C GLU A 170 1.44 11.02 -24.56
N ALA A 171 0.48 10.50 -25.34
CA ALA A 171 0.34 10.81 -26.76
C ALA A 171 0.05 12.30 -27.01
N LYS A 172 -0.85 12.89 -26.21
CA LYS A 172 -1.13 14.34 -26.26
C LYS A 172 0.13 15.17 -25.97
N ASN A 173 0.83 14.86 -24.88
CA ASN A 173 2.06 15.56 -24.50
C ASN A 173 3.15 15.36 -25.56
N ALA A 174 3.24 14.20 -26.20
CA ALA A 174 4.21 13.95 -27.27
C ALA A 174 3.93 14.86 -28.49
N LEU A 175 2.67 14.93 -28.95
CA LEU A 175 2.26 15.81 -30.05
C LEU A 175 2.51 17.29 -29.70
N GLU A 176 2.12 17.70 -28.50
CA GLU A 176 2.29 19.08 -28.02
C GLU A 176 3.77 19.47 -27.96
N ASN A 177 4.60 18.65 -27.31
CA ASN A 177 6.04 18.88 -27.21
C ASN A 177 6.69 18.91 -28.59
N TYR A 178 6.32 18.00 -29.49
CA TYR A 178 6.87 17.97 -30.84
C TYR A 178 6.49 19.23 -31.63
N ALA A 179 5.22 19.64 -31.61
CA ALA A 179 4.75 20.85 -32.28
C ALA A 179 5.47 22.12 -31.76
N TYR A 180 5.60 22.28 -30.44
CA TYR A 180 6.31 23.42 -29.87
C TYR A 180 7.82 23.41 -30.14
N ASN A 181 8.47 22.25 -30.00
CA ASN A 181 9.90 22.11 -30.30
C ASN A 181 10.19 22.42 -31.77
N MET A 182 9.34 21.93 -32.68
CA MET A 182 9.48 22.20 -34.10
C MET A 182 9.23 23.67 -34.42
N ARG A 183 8.23 24.29 -33.79
CA ARG A 183 7.94 25.72 -33.94
C ARG A 183 9.14 26.58 -33.56
N ASN A 184 9.78 26.24 -32.44
CA ASN A 184 10.97 26.95 -31.96
C ASN A 184 12.15 26.73 -32.90
N THR A 185 12.35 25.51 -33.38
CA THR A 185 13.41 25.14 -34.32
C THR A 185 13.33 25.93 -35.63
N ILE A 186 12.12 26.15 -36.15
CA ILE A 186 11.92 26.86 -37.43
C ILE A 186 11.97 28.38 -37.28
N LYS A 187 11.60 28.88 -36.08
CA LYS A 187 11.74 30.28 -35.71
C LYS A 187 13.18 30.68 -35.39
N ASP A 188 14.04 29.72 -35.07
CA ASP A 188 15.48 29.98 -34.90
C ASP A 188 16.09 30.45 -36.22
N GLU A 189 16.78 31.59 -36.21
CA GLU A 189 17.32 32.22 -37.42
C GLU A 189 18.33 31.31 -38.14
N LYS A 190 19.15 30.53 -37.40
CA LYS A 190 20.20 29.68 -38.01
C LYS A 190 19.63 28.51 -38.78
N ILE A 191 18.44 28.06 -38.42
CA ILE A 191 17.75 26.94 -39.04
C ILE A 191 16.74 27.44 -40.06
N GLY A 192 15.99 28.49 -39.72
CA GLY A 192 15.01 29.13 -40.59
C GLY A 192 15.61 29.68 -41.88
N GLU A 193 16.87 30.14 -41.88
CA GLU A 193 17.56 30.59 -43.10
C GLU A 193 18.01 29.45 -44.03
N LYS A 194 18.22 28.24 -43.48
CA LYS A 194 18.64 27.06 -44.27
C LYS A 194 17.46 26.38 -44.97
N LEU A 195 16.24 26.75 -44.61
CA LEU A 195 15.01 26.21 -45.18
C LEU A 195 14.55 27.07 -46.35
N GLN A 196 14.06 26.43 -47.41
CA GLN A 196 13.41 27.16 -48.49
C GLN A 196 12.15 27.87 -47.95
N PRO A 197 11.84 29.11 -48.39
CA PRO A 197 10.66 29.84 -47.90
C PRO A 197 9.35 29.06 -48.06
N ALA A 198 9.25 28.26 -49.13
CA ALA A 198 8.10 27.40 -49.39
C ALA A 198 7.98 26.23 -48.40
N ASP A 199 9.11 25.61 -48.03
CA ASP A 199 9.14 24.49 -47.08
C ASP A 199 8.96 25.00 -45.64
N LYS A 200 9.55 26.16 -45.31
CA LYS A 200 9.35 26.86 -44.03
C LYS A 200 7.87 27.13 -43.78
N LYS A 201 7.19 27.73 -44.76
CA LYS A 201 5.75 28.03 -44.65
C LYS A 201 4.90 26.76 -44.49
N LYS A 202 5.20 25.69 -45.24
CA LYS A 202 4.48 24.41 -45.11
C LYS A 202 4.57 23.83 -43.71
N ILE A 203 5.75 23.88 -43.08
CA ILE A 203 5.88 23.36 -41.72
C ILE A 203 5.19 24.29 -40.71
N GLU A 204 5.33 25.61 -40.86
CA GLU A 204 4.62 26.57 -40.00
C GLU A 204 3.11 26.36 -40.04
N ASP A 205 2.52 26.24 -41.24
CA ASP A 205 1.09 25.97 -41.43
C ASP A 205 0.68 24.62 -40.80
N ALA A 206 1.50 23.57 -40.95
CA ALA A 206 1.22 22.24 -40.37
C ALA A 206 1.28 22.23 -38.84
N ILE A 207 2.27 22.92 -38.25
CA ILE A 207 2.39 23.06 -36.79
C ILE A 207 1.21 23.87 -36.25
N GLU A 208 0.83 24.96 -36.90
CA GLU A 208 -0.27 25.80 -36.44
C GLU A 208 -1.62 25.04 -36.51
N GLN A 209 -1.83 24.24 -37.56
CA GLN A 209 -2.97 23.34 -37.65
C GLN A 209 -2.95 22.27 -36.54
N ALA A 210 -1.80 21.67 -36.24
CA ALA A 210 -1.67 20.68 -35.18
C ALA A 210 -1.95 21.27 -33.79
N ILE A 211 -1.47 22.49 -33.51
CA ILE A 211 -1.73 23.21 -32.25
C ILE A 211 -3.22 23.57 -32.13
N GLN A 212 -3.82 24.13 -33.20
CA GLN A 212 -5.26 24.45 -33.20
C GLN A 212 -6.13 23.20 -33.01
N TRP A 213 -5.73 22.08 -33.61
CA TRP A 213 -6.41 20.81 -33.42
C TRP A 213 -6.24 20.30 -31.98
N LEU A 214 -5.04 20.33 -31.40
CA LEU A 214 -4.78 19.98 -29.99
C LEU A 214 -5.66 20.80 -29.02
N ASP A 215 -5.80 22.10 -29.26
CA ASP A 215 -6.61 23.00 -28.43
C ASP A 215 -8.12 22.69 -28.55
N SER A 216 -8.57 22.30 -29.74
CA SER A 216 -9.99 21.99 -30.01
C SER A 216 -10.37 20.56 -29.61
N ASN A 217 -9.40 19.65 -29.57
CA ASN A 217 -9.60 18.20 -29.42
C ASN A 217 -8.91 17.66 -28.15
N GLN A 218 -9.00 18.39 -27.02
CA GLN A 218 -8.38 17.95 -25.76
C GLN A 218 -8.90 16.61 -25.20
N LEU A 219 -10.08 16.18 -25.66
CA LEU A 219 -10.73 14.93 -25.26
C LEU A 219 -10.60 13.81 -26.29
N ALA A 220 -9.80 13.99 -27.35
CA ALA A 220 -9.54 12.98 -28.37
C ALA A 220 -8.90 11.70 -27.80
N GLU A 221 -9.04 10.58 -28.49
CA GLU A 221 -8.43 9.31 -28.07
C GLU A 221 -6.93 9.26 -28.36
N ALA A 222 -6.21 8.36 -27.68
CA ALA A 222 -4.75 8.23 -27.83
C ALA A 222 -4.35 8.04 -29.30
N ASP A 223 -5.06 7.19 -30.03
CA ASP A 223 -4.84 6.92 -31.45
C ASP A 223 -4.99 8.16 -32.33
N GLU A 224 -5.93 9.06 -32.01
CA GLU A 224 -6.14 10.30 -32.76
C GLU A 224 -4.97 11.28 -32.56
N PHE A 225 -4.43 11.36 -31.33
CA PHE A 225 -3.21 12.14 -31.06
C PHE A 225 -2.00 11.55 -31.78
N GLU A 226 -1.85 10.22 -31.80
CA GLU A 226 -0.77 9.54 -32.52
C GLU A 226 -0.85 9.75 -34.03
N ASP A 227 -2.04 9.67 -34.62
CA ASP A 227 -2.23 9.87 -36.05
C ASP A 227 -1.92 11.31 -36.46
N LYS A 228 -2.33 12.29 -35.64
CA LYS A 228 -1.95 13.69 -35.84
C LYS A 228 -0.46 13.94 -35.68
N MET A 229 0.20 13.23 -34.76
CA MET A 229 1.65 13.25 -34.64
C MET A 229 2.34 12.70 -35.89
N LYS A 230 1.91 11.54 -36.40
CA LYS A 230 2.45 10.96 -37.64
C LYS A 230 2.23 11.87 -38.85
N GLU A 231 1.08 12.54 -38.94
CA GLU A 231 0.80 13.52 -39.98
C GLU A 231 1.79 14.70 -39.94
N LEU A 232 2.02 15.26 -38.75
CA LEU A 232 2.98 16.34 -38.54
C LEU A 232 4.43 15.88 -38.82
N GLU A 233 4.82 14.70 -38.36
CA GLU A 233 6.13 14.09 -38.64
C GLU A 233 6.35 13.83 -40.13
N SER A 234 5.34 13.33 -40.85
CA SER A 234 5.45 13.08 -42.30
C SER A 234 5.71 14.35 -43.10
N ILE A 235 5.33 15.51 -42.59
CA ILE A 235 5.59 16.82 -43.23
C ILE A 235 6.97 17.34 -42.79
N CYS A 236 7.28 17.26 -41.50
CA CYS A 236 8.51 17.80 -40.93
C CYS A 236 9.76 16.99 -41.30
N ASN A 237 9.70 15.66 -41.21
CA ASN A 237 10.86 14.77 -41.37
C ASN A 237 11.54 14.90 -42.74
N PRO A 238 10.82 14.92 -43.88
CA PRO A 238 11.47 15.08 -45.19
C PRO A 238 12.18 16.43 -45.35
N ILE A 239 11.65 17.48 -44.72
CA ILE A 239 12.20 18.84 -44.83
C ILE A 239 13.43 18.99 -43.94
N ILE A 240 13.39 18.43 -42.73
CA ILE A 240 14.54 18.39 -41.81
C ILE A 240 15.65 17.49 -42.37
N ALA A 241 15.30 16.34 -42.95
CA ALA A 241 16.27 15.46 -43.61
C ALA A 241 17.01 16.19 -44.74
N LYS A 242 16.31 16.98 -45.57
CA LYS A 242 16.93 17.82 -46.59
C LYS A 242 17.85 18.89 -45.99
N MET A 243 17.50 19.46 -44.84
CA MET A 243 18.35 20.42 -44.13
C MET A 243 19.66 19.78 -43.65
N TYR A 244 19.61 18.57 -43.07
CA TYR A 244 20.81 17.84 -42.64
C TYR A 244 21.64 17.32 -43.82
N GLN A 245 21.01 16.86 -44.90
CA GLN A 245 21.71 16.45 -46.13
C GLN A 245 22.34 17.64 -46.88
N GLY A 246 21.73 18.83 -46.83
CA GLY A 246 22.30 20.06 -47.37
C GLY A 246 23.45 20.65 -46.55
N ALA A 247 23.61 20.22 -45.28
CA ALA A 247 24.69 20.64 -44.40
C ALA A 247 25.90 19.69 -44.37
N GLY A 248 25.83 18.54 -45.06
CA GLY A 248 26.87 17.50 -45.07
C GLY A 248 27.99 17.67 -46.11
N GLY A 249 28.34 18.91 -46.46
CA GLY A 249 29.32 19.22 -47.52
C GLY A 249 30.63 19.89 -47.07
N ASP A 250 30.82 20.15 -45.78
CA ASP A 250 32.04 20.82 -45.30
C ASP A 250 32.40 20.40 -43.86
N MET A 251 32.91 19.18 -43.73
CA MET A 251 33.89 18.86 -42.69
C MET A 251 35.04 18.12 -43.36
N GLY A 252 36.08 18.91 -43.63
CA GLY A 252 37.28 18.50 -44.31
C GLY A 252 38.03 17.36 -43.62
N ALA A 253 38.74 16.65 -44.48
CA ALA A 253 39.73 15.63 -44.14
C ALA A 253 40.70 16.09 -43.05
N GLY A 254 40.83 15.25 -42.02
CA GLY A 254 41.86 15.33 -40.99
C GLY A 254 42.23 13.92 -40.53
N ALA A 255 43.19 13.33 -41.25
CA ALA A 255 44.14 12.28 -40.86
C ALA A 255 43.63 11.01 -40.12
N MET A 256 43.78 9.89 -40.84
CA MET A 256 44.00 8.55 -40.27
C MET A 256 45.24 8.55 -39.37
N ASP A 257 45.15 7.88 -38.21
CA ASP A 257 46.14 6.86 -37.82
C ASP A 257 45.47 5.86 -36.87
N ASP A 258 45.54 4.61 -37.28
CA ASP A 258 44.98 3.39 -36.70
C ASP A 258 46.12 2.69 -35.95
N ASP A 259 45.96 2.41 -34.65
CA ASP A 259 46.73 1.33 -34.00
C ASP A 259 46.00 0.78 -32.75
N SER A 260 45.28 -0.33 -32.98
CA SER A 260 45.27 -1.55 -32.14
C SER A 260 44.40 -1.69 -30.85
N PRO A 261 44.04 -2.95 -30.45
CA PRO A 261 42.64 -3.38 -30.21
C PRO A 261 42.35 -3.87 -28.75
N PRO A 262 41.15 -4.46 -28.41
CA PRO A 262 40.54 -4.53 -27.06
C PRO A 262 40.82 -5.86 -26.31
N PRO A 263 40.42 -6.10 -25.02
CA PRO A 263 39.02 -6.45 -24.64
C PRO A 263 38.59 -6.17 -23.16
N SER A 264 37.36 -6.62 -22.81
CA SER A 264 36.79 -6.84 -21.46
C SER A 264 36.07 -5.64 -20.82
N GLY A 265 34.87 -5.73 -20.23
CA GLY A 265 34.02 -6.86 -19.88
C GLY A 265 32.78 -6.35 -19.15
N SER A 266 31.67 -7.05 -19.33
CA SER A 266 30.30 -6.67 -18.99
C SER A 266 30.04 -6.40 -17.49
N ALA A 267 29.34 -5.31 -17.19
CA ALA A 267 28.68 -5.10 -15.89
C ALA A 267 27.16 -5.28 -16.06
N ALA A 268 26.66 -6.46 -15.70
CA ALA A 268 25.25 -6.75 -15.54
C ALA A 268 24.78 -6.24 -14.16
N GLY A 269 23.67 -5.48 -14.14
CA GLY A 269 22.98 -5.06 -12.93
C GLY A 269 22.12 -6.19 -12.33
N PRO A 270 21.80 -6.12 -11.02
CA PRO A 270 21.27 -7.23 -10.26
C PRO A 270 19.76 -7.46 -10.45
N LYS A 271 19.37 -8.74 -10.43
CA LYS A 271 17.98 -9.23 -10.43
C LYS A 271 17.42 -9.26 -9.01
N ILE A 272 16.14 -8.97 -8.90
CA ILE A 272 15.33 -8.95 -7.67
C ILE A 272 14.71 -10.35 -7.54
N GLU A 273 14.96 -11.04 -6.42
CA GLU A 273 14.31 -12.32 -6.08
C GLU A 273 13.06 -12.04 -5.23
N GLU A 274 11.93 -12.60 -5.69
CA GLU A 274 10.74 -12.80 -4.88
C GLU A 274 11.01 -13.89 -3.83
N VAL A 275 10.61 -13.64 -2.59
CA VAL A 275 10.63 -14.63 -1.51
C VAL A 275 9.19 -14.83 -1.06
N ASP A 276 8.73 -16.08 -1.19
CA ASP A 276 7.50 -16.65 -0.61
C ASP A 276 7.38 -16.38 0.90
#